data_AF-A0A1S8BHH7-F1
#
_entry.id   AF-A0A1S8BHH7-F1
#
_cell.length_a   1.000
_cell.length_b   1.000
_cell.length_c   1.000
_cell.angle_alpha   90.00
_cell.angle_beta   90.00
_cell.angle_gamma   90.00
#
_symmetry.space_group_name_H-M   'P 1'
#
loop_
_entity.id
_entity.type
_entity.pdbx_description
1 polymer ?
#
loop_
_entity_poly.entity_id
_entity_poly.type
_entity_poly.pdbx_seq_one_letter_code
_entity_poly.pdbx_strand_id
1 'polypeptide(L)'
;MKDEQVVNQILEYIPTIDYTTTATEVSLFETTIRYLAGMLSAYDLLKGPLSDLASNSKVLADTLKYAFDTPSGVPFNNLWFTNQSNDGAQTNGLATVGTLVLEWTHLSDLLGDDEYAQLSQKAESYLLNPQPAYNEPWPGLVGSDIGIENGSFVDASGGWNGGTDSFYEYLIKMWMYDTDRFSEYKDRYVPGNRPFAVQVN
;
A
#
# COMPACT_ATOMS: atom_id res chain seq x y z
N MET A 1 9.76 12.23 -21.13
CA MET A 1 11.00 12.63 -21.83
C MET A 1 11.64 11.35 -22.36
N LYS A 2 12.22 11.34 -23.58
CA LYS A 2 12.84 10.14 -24.19
C LYS A 2 14.37 10.23 -24.09
N ASP A 3 14.87 10.41 -22.87
CA ASP A 3 16.31 10.60 -22.63
C ASP A 3 16.98 9.26 -22.34
N GLU A 4 17.52 8.64 -23.38
CA GLU A 4 18.13 7.31 -23.30
C GLU A 4 19.38 7.27 -22.42
N GLN A 5 20.15 8.36 -22.37
CA GLN A 5 21.37 8.42 -21.58
C GLN A 5 21.05 8.35 -20.09
N VAL A 6 20.06 9.14 -19.65
CA VAL A 6 19.61 9.13 -18.25
C VAL A 6 18.98 7.79 -17.89
N VAL A 7 18.15 7.22 -18.78
CA VAL A 7 17.53 5.90 -18.55
C VAL A 7 18.59 4.82 -18.36
N ASN A 8 19.56 4.72 -19.27
CA ASN A 8 20.61 3.69 -19.18
C ASN A 8 21.46 3.84 -17.91
N GLN A 9 21.81 5.07 -17.53
CA GLN A 9 22.55 5.32 -16.30
C GLN A 9 21.81 4.82 -15.05
N ILE A 10 20.48 5.03 -15.00
CA ILE A 10 19.66 4.55 -13.88
C ILE A 10 19.56 3.02 -13.89
N LEU A 11 19.34 2.42 -15.06
CA LEU A 11 19.21 0.96 -15.21
C LEU A 11 20.51 0.22 -14.86
N GLU A 12 21.67 0.80 -15.17
CA GLU A 12 22.97 0.26 -14.75
C GLU A 12 23.18 0.34 -13.23
N TYR A 13 22.60 1.35 -12.57
CA TYR A 13 22.77 1.57 -11.14
C TYR A 13 21.85 0.69 -10.28
N ILE A 14 20.59 0.49 -10.67
CA ILE A 14 19.60 -0.30 -9.90
C ILE A 14 20.14 -1.66 -9.41
N PRO A 15 20.75 -2.53 -10.25
CA PRO A 15 21.22 -3.83 -9.80
C PRO A 15 22.42 -3.76 -8.84
N THR A 16 23.02 -2.58 -8.64
CA THR A 16 24.11 -2.38 -7.65
C THR A 16 23.61 -2.05 -6.25
N ILE A 17 22.30 -1.79 -6.09
CA ILE A 17 21.69 -1.44 -4.82
C ILE A 17 21.44 -2.71 -4.01
N ASP A 18 21.93 -2.75 -2.76
CA ASP A 18 21.55 -3.77 -1.80
C ASP A 18 20.29 -3.34 -1.04
N TYR A 19 19.13 -3.82 -1.49
CA TYR A 19 17.83 -3.51 -0.87
C TYR A 19 17.60 -4.23 0.47
N THR A 20 18.53 -5.08 0.92
CA THR A 20 18.35 -5.88 2.15
C THR A 20 18.90 -5.20 3.40
N THR A 21 19.56 -4.04 3.26
CA THR A 21 20.26 -3.40 4.37
C THR A 21 20.20 -1.88 4.31
N THR A 22 20.12 -1.26 5.49
CA THR A 22 20.34 0.17 5.70
C THR A 22 20.61 0.43 7.17
N ALA A 23 21.34 1.50 7.48
CA ALA A 23 21.62 1.92 8.86
C ALA A 23 20.50 2.74 9.50
N THR A 24 19.48 3.12 8.72
CA THR A 24 18.41 4.02 9.15
C THR A 24 17.04 3.35 9.10
N GLU A 25 16.07 3.97 9.76
CA GLU A 25 14.66 3.61 9.63
C GLU A 25 14.18 3.69 8.17
N VAL A 26 13.27 2.79 7.81
CA VAL A 26 12.61 2.71 6.51
C VAL A 26 11.11 2.89 6.69
N SER A 27 10.50 3.77 5.90
CA SER A 27 9.04 3.92 5.81
C SER A 27 8.48 2.99 4.73
N LEU A 28 7.58 2.07 5.09
CA LEU A 28 6.93 1.15 4.17
C LEU A 28 6.19 1.90 3.06
N PHE A 29 5.40 2.91 3.43
CA PHE A 29 4.66 3.77 2.51
C PHE A 29 5.58 4.48 1.52
N GLU A 30 6.57 5.24 2.02
CA GLU A 30 7.47 6.01 1.14
C GLU A 30 8.30 5.10 0.24
N THR A 31 8.71 3.94 0.76
CA THR A 31 9.51 2.99 -0.01
C THR A 31 8.69 2.35 -1.12
N THR A 32 7.43 2.03 -0.84
CA THR A 32 6.49 1.45 -1.82
C THR A 32 6.21 2.43 -2.95
N ILE A 33 5.74 3.65 -2.64
CA ILE A 33 5.30 4.59 -3.69
C ILE A 33 6.45 5.19 -4.51
N ARG A 34 7.71 5.10 -4.03
CA ARG A 34 8.89 5.64 -4.72
C ARG A 34 9.70 4.56 -5.41
N TYR A 35 10.20 3.59 -4.65
CA TYR A 35 11.15 2.61 -5.17
C TYR A 35 10.42 1.46 -5.86
N LEU A 36 9.44 0.85 -5.19
CA LEU A 36 8.71 -0.28 -5.76
C LEU A 36 7.90 0.18 -6.99
N ALA A 37 7.08 1.22 -6.86
CA ALA A 37 6.34 1.81 -7.98
C ALA A 37 7.27 2.29 -9.12
N GLY A 38 8.42 2.88 -8.77
CA GLY A 38 9.40 3.35 -9.75
C GLY A 38 10.00 2.23 -10.60
N MET A 39 10.42 1.13 -9.97
CA MET A 39 10.95 -0.03 -10.68
C MET A 39 9.87 -0.77 -11.49
N LEU A 40 8.67 -0.93 -10.95
CA LEU A 40 7.55 -1.56 -11.62
C LEU A 40 7.08 -0.76 -12.86
N SER A 41 6.92 0.56 -12.71
CA SER A 41 6.54 1.41 -13.85
C SER A 41 7.62 1.46 -14.93
N ALA A 42 8.91 1.44 -14.55
CA ALA A 42 10.01 1.34 -15.50
C ALA A 42 9.97 0.00 -16.25
N TYR A 43 9.72 -1.11 -15.55
CA TYR A 43 9.56 -2.44 -16.17
C TYR A 43 8.43 -2.42 -17.22
N ASP A 44 7.26 -1.89 -16.87
CA ASP A 44 6.10 -1.83 -17.76
C ASP A 44 6.32 -0.94 -18.99
N LEU A 45 7.03 0.17 -18.83
CA LEU A 45 7.30 1.14 -19.92
C LEU A 45 8.43 0.69 -20.86
N LEU A 46 9.43 -0.04 -20.36
CA LEU A 46 10.66 -0.37 -21.09
C LEU A 46 10.61 -1.72 -21.84
N LYS A 47 9.43 -2.37 -21.93
CA LYS A 47 9.19 -3.73 -22.48
C LYS A 47 10.32 -4.28 -23.36
N GLY A 48 11.05 -5.30 -22.89
CA GLY A 48 12.20 -5.89 -23.56
C GLY A 48 13.22 -6.49 -22.57
N PRO A 49 14.49 -6.75 -22.98
CA PRO A 49 15.53 -7.44 -22.20
C PRO A 49 16.00 -6.71 -20.92
N LEU A 50 15.28 -5.69 -20.47
CA LEU A 50 15.43 -4.98 -19.20
C LEU A 50 14.53 -5.61 -18.11
N SER A 51 14.22 -6.90 -18.27
CA SER A 51 13.33 -7.71 -17.44
C SER A 51 13.76 -7.85 -15.98
N ASP A 52 15.01 -7.54 -15.67
CA ASP A 52 15.62 -7.80 -14.36
C ASP A 52 15.16 -6.82 -13.26
N LEU A 53 14.41 -5.78 -13.62
CA LEU A 53 13.78 -4.88 -12.64
C LEU A 53 12.75 -5.62 -11.77
N ALA A 54 12.05 -6.61 -12.32
CA ALA A 54 11.11 -7.42 -11.55
C ALA A 54 11.82 -8.18 -10.39
N SER A 55 13.05 -8.63 -10.62
CA SER A 55 13.87 -9.29 -9.58
C SER A 55 14.25 -8.32 -8.45
N ASN A 56 14.61 -7.08 -8.78
CA ASN A 56 14.94 -6.06 -7.77
C ASN A 56 13.70 -5.63 -6.98
N SER A 57 12.56 -5.45 -7.65
CA SER A 57 11.26 -5.21 -7.01
C SER A 57 10.89 -6.35 -6.05
N LYS A 58 11.11 -7.60 -6.46
CA LYS A 58 10.89 -8.78 -5.60
C LYS A 58 11.78 -8.75 -4.35
N VAL A 59 13.08 -8.50 -4.49
CA VAL A 59 14.01 -8.43 -3.35
C VAL A 59 13.60 -7.34 -2.36
N LEU A 60 13.20 -6.17 -2.86
CA LEU A 60 12.72 -5.08 -2.02
C LEU A 60 11.43 -5.48 -1.27
N ALA A 61 10.44 -6.04 -1.96
CA ALA A 61 9.19 -6.49 -1.34
C ALA A 61 9.42 -7.63 -0.33
N ASP A 62 10.28 -8.59 -0.63
CA ASP A 62 10.67 -9.67 0.29
C ASP A 62 11.37 -9.14 1.55
N THR A 63 12.10 -8.02 1.43
CA THR A 63 12.72 -7.35 2.57
C THR A 63 11.70 -6.58 3.40
N LEU A 64 10.65 -6.04 2.77
CA LEU A 64 9.63 -5.22 3.44
C LEU A 64 8.49 -6.04 4.06
N LYS A 65 8.20 -7.25 3.55
CA LYS A 65 6.95 -7.96 3.85
C LYS A 65 6.77 -8.36 5.32
N TYR A 66 7.84 -8.42 6.11
CA TYR A 66 7.73 -8.66 7.56
C TYR A 66 6.93 -7.57 8.27
N ALA A 67 6.77 -6.38 7.66
CA ALA A 67 5.92 -5.31 8.17
C ALA A 67 4.46 -5.76 8.38
N PHE A 68 3.98 -6.70 7.56
CA PHE A 68 2.61 -7.24 7.62
C PHE A 68 2.46 -8.41 8.59
N ASP A 69 3.55 -8.89 9.22
CA ASP A 69 3.50 -9.96 10.23
C ASP A 69 3.00 -9.41 11.57
N THR A 70 1.71 -9.06 11.58
CA THR A 70 0.98 -8.52 12.73
C THR A 70 -0.29 -9.35 12.94
N PRO A 71 -0.88 -9.35 14.15
CA PRO A 71 -2.06 -10.17 14.42
C PRO A 71 -3.23 -9.90 13.46
N SER A 72 -3.46 -8.63 13.10
CA SER A 72 -4.50 -8.26 12.12
C SER A 72 -4.03 -8.39 10.67
N GLY A 73 -2.74 -8.22 10.38
CA GLY A 73 -2.18 -8.01 9.04
C GLY A 73 -2.07 -6.53 8.63
N VAL A 74 -2.56 -5.59 9.43
CA VAL A 74 -2.27 -4.16 9.24
C VAL A 74 -0.79 -3.92 9.54
N PRO A 75 -0.01 -3.34 8.61
CA PRO A 75 1.43 -3.33 8.74
C PRO A 75 1.94 -2.28 9.73
N PHE A 76 3.15 -2.47 10.24
CA PHE A 76 3.96 -1.36 10.76
C PHE A 76 4.51 -0.53 9.60
N ASN A 77 4.44 0.81 9.69
CA ASN A 77 5.03 1.66 8.66
C ASN A 77 6.54 1.87 8.85
N ASN A 78 7.01 1.95 10.09
CA ASN A 78 8.39 2.29 10.41
C ASN A 78 9.20 1.03 10.74
N LEU A 79 10.25 0.78 9.96
CA LEU A 79 10.93 -0.51 9.86
C LEU A 79 12.45 -0.39 10.04
N TRP A 80 13.06 -1.36 10.72
CA TRP A 80 14.52 -1.55 10.78
C TRP A 80 14.93 -2.91 10.22
N PHE A 81 15.72 -2.91 9.15
CA PHE A 81 16.11 -4.14 8.44
C PHE A 81 17.10 -5.01 9.22
N THR A 82 18.01 -4.40 9.99
CA THR A 82 19.10 -5.12 10.70
C THR A 82 18.62 -6.27 11.58
N ASN A 83 17.43 -6.13 12.17
CA ASN A 83 16.83 -7.10 13.10
C ASN A 83 15.35 -7.38 12.77
N GLN A 84 14.87 -6.93 11.60
CA GLN A 84 13.45 -6.98 11.21
C GLN A 84 12.51 -6.46 12.31
N SER A 85 12.88 -5.35 12.96
CA SER A 85 12.03 -4.73 13.99
C SER A 85 11.22 -3.55 13.45
N ASN A 86 10.37 -3.01 14.32
CA ASN A 86 9.51 -1.85 14.08
C ASN A 86 9.57 -0.90 15.30
N ASP A 87 8.79 0.17 15.25
CA ASP A 87 8.74 1.26 16.25
C ASP A 87 7.85 0.96 17.46
N GLY A 88 7.17 -0.19 17.49
CA GLY A 88 6.22 -0.55 18.54
C GLY A 88 4.93 0.27 18.52
N ALA A 89 4.62 0.94 17.40
CA ALA A 89 3.36 1.67 17.23
C ALA A 89 2.14 0.77 17.49
N GLN A 90 1.08 1.36 18.04
CA GLN A 90 -0.19 0.66 18.27
C GLN A 90 -1.17 0.84 17.11
N THR A 91 -0.95 1.87 16.29
CA THR A 91 -1.78 2.25 15.16
C THR A 91 -0.91 2.54 13.94
N ASN A 92 -1.51 2.48 12.76
CA ASN A 92 -0.93 2.95 11.51
C ASN A 92 -1.94 3.87 10.81
N GLY A 93 -1.45 4.83 10.03
CA GLY A 93 -2.28 5.83 9.37
C GLY A 93 -3.06 5.26 8.17
N LEU A 94 -4.18 5.88 7.86
CA LEU A 94 -5.06 5.49 6.76
C LEU A 94 -4.33 5.49 5.43
N ALA A 95 -3.62 6.57 5.10
CA ALA A 95 -2.86 6.66 3.86
C ALA A 95 -1.70 5.65 3.81
N THR A 96 -0.99 5.43 4.93
CA THR A 96 0.18 4.55 4.95
C THR A 96 -0.20 3.07 4.81
N VAL A 97 -1.41 2.69 5.23
CA VAL A 97 -1.98 1.36 4.99
C VAL A 97 -2.62 1.28 3.60
N GLY A 98 -3.44 2.26 3.23
CA GLY A 98 -4.28 2.26 2.04
C GLY A 98 -3.57 2.53 0.71
N THR A 99 -2.27 2.81 0.75
CA THR A 99 -1.48 3.23 -0.43
C THR A 99 -0.34 2.24 -0.70
N LEU A 100 -0.65 0.95 -0.57
CA LEU A 100 0.26 -0.16 -0.82
C LEU A 100 -0.32 -1.13 -1.86
N VAL A 101 -1.66 -1.25 -1.89
CA VAL A 101 -2.37 -2.29 -2.62
C VAL A 101 -2.08 -2.31 -4.13
N LEU A 102 -1.81 -1.17 -4.75
CA LEU A 102 -1.57 -1.08 -6.20
C LEU A 102 -0.25 -1.74 -6.58
N GLU A 103 0.86 -1.29 -5.98
CA GLU A 103 2.20 -1.77 -6.28
C GLU A 103 2.36 -3.24 -5.89
N TRP A 104 1.84 -3.62 -4.72
CA TRP A 104 1.95 -4.98 -4.21
C TRP A 104 1.10 -5.97 -5.01
N THR A 105 -0.12 -5.58 -5.44
CA THR A 105 -0.93 -6.39 -6.36
C THR A 105 -0.24 -6.52 -7.73
N HIS A 106 0.29 -5.41 -8.25
CA HIS A 106 0.95 -5.43 -9.55
C HIS A 106 2.22 -6.28 -9.56
N LEU A 107 3.00 -6.27 -8.47
CA LEU A 107 4.13 -7.18 -8.29
C LEU A 107 3.68 -8.65 -8.33
N SER A 108 2.60 -9.01 -7.63
CA SER A 108 2.03 -10.36 -7.69
C SER A 108 1.62 -10.76 -9.11
N ASP A 109 0.90 -9.90 -9.81
CA ASP A 109 0.45 -10.15 -11.19
C ASP A 109 1.64 -10.38 -12.15
N LEU A 110 2.73 -9.63 -11.96
CA LEU A 110 3.95 -9.77 -12.77
C LEU A 110 4.73 -11.05 -12.47
N LEU A 111 4.81 -11.45 -11.21
CA LEU A 111 5.59 -12.62 -10.77
C LEU A 111 4.81 -13.93 -10.86
N GLY A 112 3.48 -13.88 -10.88
CA GLY A 112 2.63 -15.05 -10.69
C GLY A 112 2.66 -15.61 -9.26
N ASP A 113 2.94 -14.75 -8.27
CA ASP A 113 3.04 -15.09 -6.85
C ASP A 113 2.07 -14.21 -6.05
N ASP A 114 0.99 -14.78 -5.56
CA ASP A 114 -0.11 -14.05 -4.92
C ASP A 114 0.23 -13.51 -3.52
N GLU A 115 1.39 -13.84 -2.94
CA GLU A 115 1.76 -13.42 -1.57
C GLU A 115 1.62 -11.90 -1.36
N TYR A 116 2.16 -11.10 -2.29
CA TYR A 116 2.20 -9.64 -2.15
C TYR A 116 0.80 -8.99 -2.23
N ALA A 117 -0.01 -9.43 -3.19
CA ALA A 117 -1.40 -9.04 -3.31
C ALA A 117 -2.18 -9.41 -2.04
N GLN A 118 -2.02 -10.64 -1.53
CA GLN A 118 -2.73 -11.09 -0.35
C GLN A 118 -2.38 -10.27 0.91
N LEU A 119 -1.10 -9.94 1.11
CA LEU A 119 -0.66 -9.14 2.26
C LEU A 119 -1.29 -7.73 2.24
N SER A 120 -1.14 -7.03 1.13
CA SER A 120 -1.64 -5.65 0.99
C SER A 120 -3.17 -5.59 0.99
N GLN A 121 -3.85 -6.50 0.30
CA GLN A 121 -5.32 -6.55 0.27
C GLN A 121 -5.93 -7.00 1.61
N LYS A 122 -5.25 -7.84 2.39
CA LYS A 122 -5.67 -8.17 3.76
C LYS A 122 -5.70 -6.91 4.63
N ALA A 123 -4.66 -6.08 4.58
CA ALA A 123 -4.61 -4.82 5.31
C ALA A 123 -5.71 -3.84 4.82
N GLU A 124 -5.87 -3.73 3.51
CA GLU A 124 -6.90 -2.89 2.87
C GLU A 124 -8.33 -3.29 3.27
N SER A 125 -8.59 -4.57 3.51
CA SER A 125 -9.93 -5.09 3.84
C SER A 125 -10.55 -4.43 5.09
N TYR A 126 -9.73 -4.02 6.06
CA TYR A 126 -10.18 -3.30 7.24
C TYR A 126 -10.62 -1.86 6.91
N LEU A 127 -10.02 -1.25 5.89
CA LEU A 127 -10.36 0.10 5.42
C LEU A 127 -11.66 0.09 4.59
N LEU A 128 -11.87 -0.97 3.82
CA LEU A 128 -13.08 -1.18 3.02
C LEU A 128 -14.30 -1.49 3.90
N ASN A 129 -14.10 -2.13 5.05
CA ASN A 129 -15.14 -2.46 6.01
C ASN A 129 -14.83 -1.87 7.40
N PRO A 130 -14.96 -0.54 7.57
CA PRO A 130 -14.51 0.15 8.78
C PRO A 130 -15.28 -0.30 10.02
N GLN A 131 -14.55 -0.60 11.09
CA GLN A 131 -15.10 -0.90 12.41
C GLN A 131 -14.37 -0.10 13.48
N PRO A 132 -15.07 0.31 14.55
CA PRO A 132 -16.53 0.26 14.72
C PRO A 132 -17.26 1.25 13.79
N ALA A 133 -18.54 1.01 13.51
CA ALA A 133 -19.32 1.80 12.55
C ALA A 133 -19.34 3.32 12.81
N TYR A 134 -19.22 3.77 14.06
CA TYR A 134 -19.17 5.21 14.39
C TYR A 134 -17.86 5.90 13.95
N ASN A 135 -16.84 5.14 13.57
CA ASN A 135 -15.60 5.65 12.97
C ASN A 135 -15.70 5.84 11.44
N GLU A 136 -16.91 5.67 10.89
CA GLU A 136 -17.30 6.14 9.55
C GLU A 136 -18.41 7.20 9.69
N PRO A 137 -18.09 8.47 10.04
CA PRO A 137 -19.12 9.49 10.32
C PRO A 137 -20.06 9.80 9.15
N TRP A 138 -19.56 9.63 7.93
CA TRP A 138 -20.36 9.69 6.70
C TRP A 138 -20.00 8.48 5.83
N PRO A 139 -20.94 7.93 5.04
CA PRO A 139 -20.65 6.81 4.16
C PRO A 139 -19.41 7.06 3.30
N GLY A 140 -18.42 6.16 3.42
CA GLY A 140 -17.12 6.23 2.74
C GLY A 140 -16.07 7.07 3.44
N LEU A 141 -16.41 7.98 4.36
CA LEU A 141 -15.44 8.79 5.10
C LEU A 141 -15.10 8.14 6.44
N VAL A 142 -13.87 7.66 6.56
CA VAL A 142 -13.36 6.90 7.72
C VAL A 142 -12.37 7.71 8.55
N GLY A 143 -12.05 7.22 9.75
CA GLY A 143 -11.00 7.78 10.63
C GLY A 143 -9.60 7.77 10.02
N SER A 144 -8.65 8.39 10.70
CA SER A 144 -7.28 8.57 10.20
C SER A 144 -6.32 7.48 10.65
N ASP A 145 -6.60 6.78 11.75
CA ASP A 145 -5.73 5.77 12.33
C ASP A 145 -6.44 4.43 12.56
N ILE A 146 -5.70 3.34 12.30
CA ILE A 146 -6.16 1.96 12.39
C ILE A 146 -5.26 1.18 13.33
N GLY A 147 -5.84 0.42 14.26
CA GLY A 147 -5.11 -0.41 15.20
C GLY A 147 -4.37 -1.56 14.52
N ILE A 148 -3.07 -1.69 14.77
CA ILE A 148 -2.23 -2.76 14.21
C ILE A 148 -2.62 -4.13 14.76
N GLU A 149 -3.05 -4.20 16.02
CA GLU A 149 -3.44 -5.45 16.67
C GLU A 149 -4.71 -6.07 16.08
N ASN A 150 -5.72 -5.25 15.75
CA ASN A 150 -7.07 -5.75 15.45
C ASN A 150 -7.73 -5.17 14.19
N GLY A 151 -7.08 -4.23 13.51
CA GLY A 151 -7.60 -3.57 12.31
C GLY A 151 -8.80 -2.66 12.53
N SER A 152 -9.16 -2.34 13.77
CA SER A 152 -10.23 -1.37 14.06
C SER A 152 -9.71 0.05 13.93
N PHE A 153 -10.51 0.94 13.34
CA PHE A 153 -10.26 2.38 13.44
C PHE A 153 -10.27 2.81 14.90
N VAL A 154 -9.39 3.73 15.27
CA VAL A 154 -9.29 4.25 16.64
C VAL A 154 -9.85 5.66 16.80
N ASP A 155 -10.21 6.30 15.68
CA ASP A 155 -10.80 7.63 15.63
C ASP A 155 -11.83 7.75 14.51
N ALA A 156 -12.52 8.90 14.49
CA ALA A 156 -13.55 9.25 13.51
C ALA A 156 -13.22 10.61 12.85
N SER A 157 -11.94 10.95 12.78
CA SER A 157 -11.43 12.21 12.25
C SER A 157 -10.64 11.93 10.97
N GLY A 158 -10.86 12.73 9.92
CA GLY A 158 -10.18 12.51 8.65
C GLY A 158 -10.63 13.50 7.61
N GLY A 159 -10.29 13.21 6.36
CA GLY A 159 -10.64 14.06 5.24
C GLY A 159 -9.77 13.77 4.03
N TRP A 160 -9.43 14.83 3.31
CA TRP A 160 -8.60 14.77 2.10
C TRP A 160 -7.37 15.63 2.33
N ASN A 161 -6.62 15.30 3.39
CA ASN A 161 -5.39 15.95 3.80
C ASN A 161 -4.28 14.91 3.97
N GLY A 162 -3.06 15.39 4.18
CA GLY A 162 -1.93 14.50 4.47
C GLY A 162 -2.26 13.53 5.60
N GLY A 163 -2.00 12.24 5.35
CA GLY A 163 -2.31 11.12 6.25
C GLY A 163 -3.59 10.34 5.89
N THR A 164 -4.45 10.88 5.03
CA THR A 164 -5.72 10.22 4.61
C THR A 164 -5.98 10.26 3.10
N ASP A 165 -5.40 11.24 2.40
CA ASP A 165 -5.60 11.51 0.97
C ASP A 165 -5.51 10.29 0.04
N SER A 166 -4.38 9.59 0.08
CA SER A 166 -3.97 8.61 -0.92
C SER A 166 -4.70 7.27 -0.82
N PHE A 167 -5.32 6.98 0.33
CA PHE A 167 -6.29 5.90 0.45
C PHE A 167 -7.46 6.10 -0.54
N TYR A 168 -8.09 7.28 -0.52
CA TYR A 168 -9.21 7.58 -1.42
C TYR A 168 -8.76 7.61 -2.89
N GLU A 169 -7.54 8.08 -3.15
CA GLU A 169 -6.94 8.02 -4.49
C GLU A 169 -6.83 6.56 -4.98
N TYR A 170 -6.39 5.65 -4.13
CA TYR A 170 -6.13 4.26 -4.51
C TYR A 170 -7.41 3.47 -4.70
N LEU A 171 -8.51 3.79 -4.01
CA LEU A 171 -9.80 3.13 -4.23
C LEU A 171 -10.23 3.16 -5.71
N ILE A 172 -10.23 4.35 -6.33
CA ILE A 172 -10.65 4.46 -7.72
C ILE A 172 -9.57 3.97 -8.70
N LYS A 173 -8.28 4.10 -8.34
CA LYS A 173 -7.18 3.58 -9.16
C LYS A 173 -7.14 2.06 -9.20
N MET A 174 -7.45 1.37 -8.11
CA MET A 174 -7.54 -0.09 -8.09
C MET A 174 -8.65 -0.59 -9.00
N TRP A 175 -9.81 0.09 -9.01
CA TRP A 175 -10.85 -0.21 -9.99
C TRP A 175 -10.40 0.03 -11.44
N MET A 176 -9.61 1.08 -11.69
CA MET A 176 -9.03 1.31 -13.03
C MET A 176 -7.97 0.26 -13.40
N TYR A 177 -7.21 -0.24 -12.42
CA TYR A 177 -6.21 -1.28 -12.60
C TYR A 177 -6.87 -2.59 -13.06
N ASP A 178 -7.98 -2.98 -12.43
CA ASP A 178 -8.81 -4.09 -12.88
C ASP A 178 -10.27 -3.88 -12.45
N THR A 179 -11.13 -3.65 -13.45
CA THR A 179 -12.54 -3.29 -13.21
C THR A 179 -13.37 -4.44 -12.67
N ASP A 180 -12.94 -5.68 -12.92
CA ASP A 180 -13.65 -6.89 -12.50
C ASP A 180 -13.20 -7.31 -11.09
N ARG A 181 -11.90 -7.26 -10.79
CA ARG A 181 -11.36 -7.63 -9.47
C ARG A 181 -11.68 -6.61 -8.38
N PHE A 182 -11.68 -5.31 -8.69
CA PHE A 182 -11.75 -4.25 -7.68
C PHE A 182 -13.02 -3.40 -7.75
N SER A 183 -14.15 -4.01 -8.13
CA SER A 183 -15.45 -3.31 -8.15
C SER A 183 -15.87 -2.78 -6.79
N GLU A 184 -15.55 -3.50 -5.71
CA GLU A 184 -15.82 -3.09 -4.32
C GLU A 184 -15.12 -1.78 -3.95
N TYR A 185 -13.89 -1.57 -4.45
CA TYR A 185 -13.11 -0.36 -4.17
C TYR A 185 -13.80 0.87 -4.77
N LYS A 186 -14.32 0.75 -6.00
CA LYS A 186 -15.15 1.79 -6.63
C LYS A 186 -16.45 2.02 -5.86
N ASP A 187 -17.09 0.98 -5.32
CA ASP A 187 -18.31 1.12 -4.50
C ASP A 187 -18.04 1.73 -3.11
N ARG A 188 -16.79 1.70 -2.63
CA ARG A 188 -16.33 2.44 -1.45
C ARG A 188 -15.97 3.89 -1.78
N TYR A 189 -15.38 4.15 -2.95
CA TYR A 189 -15.07 5.50 -3.43
C TYR A 189 -16.31 6.31 -3.80
N VAL A 190 -17.30 5.66 -4.41
CA VAL A 190 -18.63 6.22 -4.70
C VAL A 190 -19.63 5.53 -3.78
N PRO A 191 -19.61 5.83 -2.46
CA PRO A 191 -20.64 5.33 -1.57
C PRO A 191 -21.93 5.99 -2.04
N GLY A 192 -22.77 5.24 -2.76
CA GLY A 192 -24.05 5.77 -3.25
C GLY A 192 -24.97 6.18 -2.09
N ASN A 193 -26.28 6.20 -2.32
CA ASN A 193 -27.27 6.33 -1.24
C ASN A 193 -27.29 5.07 -0.32
N ARG A 194 -26.15 4.64 0.24
CA ARG A 194 -26.13 3.72 1.37
C ARG A 194 -26.91 4.42 2.49
N PRO A 195 -28.03 3.85 2.96
CA PRO A 195 -28.85 4.51 3.97
C PRO A 195 -27.98 4.81 5.18
N PHE A 196 -28.03 6.05 5.67
CA PHE A 196 -27.36 6.44 6.90
C PHE A 196 -27.72 5.43 7.99
N ALA A 197 -26.74 4.66 8.45
CA ALA A 197 -26.88 3.90 9.68
C ALA A 197 -26.82 4.90 10.84
N VAL A 198 -27.89 5.68 11.02
CA VAL A 198 -28.08 6.45 12.24
C VAL A 198 -28.35 5.43 13.33
N GLN A 199 -27.30 4.95 14.00
CA GLN A 199 -27.47 4.38 15.33
C GLN A 199 -27.75 5.56 16.27
N VAL A 200 -29.03 5.88 16.39
CA VAL A 200 -29.55 6.71 17.47
C VAL A 200 -29.35 5.92 18.76
N ASN A 201 -28.46 6.38 19.62
CA ASN A 201 -28.49 6.05 21.05
C ASN A 201 -28.99 7.28 21.80
#